data_AF-A0A227J889-F1
#
_entry.id   AF-A0A227J889-F1
#
_cell.length_a   1.000
_cell.length_b   1.000
_cell.length_c   1.000
_cell.angle_alpha   90.00
_cell.angle_beta   90.00
_cell.angle_gamma   90.00
#
_symmetry.space_group_name_H-M   'P 1'
#
loop_
_entity.id
_entity.type
_entity.pdbx_description
1 polymer ?
#
loop_
_entity_poly.entity_id
_entity_poly.type
_entity_poly.pdbx_seq_one_letter_code
_entity_poly.pdbx_strand_id
1 'polypeptide(L)' 'MHYPKTRKDSVVDTYFGHDIADPYRWLEDDRSEETAQWVSGQNSVTFDFLGQIPYRQQIRDLVANSQNYEKYSQPFV' A
#
# COMPACT_ATOMS: atom_id res chain seq x y z
N MET A 1 13.37 -11.88 5.25
CA MET A 1 12.54 -10.72 4.90
C MET A 1 13.31 -9.48 5.30
N HIS A 2 13.62 -8.60 4.36
CA HIS A 2 14.40 -7.39 4.60
C HIS A 2 13.53 -6.19 4.25
N TYR A 3 13.14 -5.40 5.26
CA TYR A 3 12.30 -4.22 5.02
C TYR A 3 13.13 -3.08 4.42
N PRO A 4 12.55 -2.27 3.52
CA PRO A 4 13.22 -1.08 3.00
C PRO A 4 13.52 -0.11 4.15
N LYS A 5 14.70 0.50 4.13
CA LYS A 5 15.04 1.53 5.10
C LYS A 5 14.08 2.71 4.93
N THR A 6 13.35 3.05 5.98
CA THR A 6 12.45 4.21 6.01
C THR A 6 13.12 5.32 6.81
N ARG A 7 13.39 6.47 6.17
CA ARG A 7 13.99 7.63 6.84
C ARG A 7 13.05 8.13 7.93
N LYS A 8 13.63 8.53 9.06
CA LYS A 8 12.95 9.28 10.12
C LYS A 8 13.44 10.72 10.06
N ASP A 9 12.51 11.65 10.07
CA ASP A 9 12.77 13.09 10.22
C ASP A 9 12.49 13.54 11.66
N SER A 10 12.79 14.81 11.96
CA SER A 10 12.59 15.42 13.27
C SER A 10 11.37 16.36 13.33
N VAL A 11 10.40 16.20 12.43
CA VAL A 11 9.18 17.03 12.44
C VAL A 11 8.41 16.79 13.74
N VAL A 12 8.04 17.88 14.41
CA VAL A 12 7.27 17.88 15.66
C VAL A 12 6.22 18.99 15.56
N ASP A 13 4.96 18.65 15.83
CA ASP A 13 3.87 19.61 15.95
C ASP A 13 3.49 19.78 17.44
N THR A 14 3.09 20.98 17.84
CA THR A 14 2.63 21.25 19.21
C THR A 14 1.12 21.48 19.23
N TYR A 15 0.39 20.63 19.97
CA TYR A 15 -1.05 20.74 20.16
C TYR A 15 -1.37 21.01 21.64
N PHE A 16 -2.00 22.14 21.94
CA PHE A 16 -2.39 22.52 23.31
C PHE A 16 -1.22 22.46 24.32
N GLY A 17 0.00 22.78 23.87
CA GLY A 17 1.21 22.71 24.69
C GLY A 17 1.85 21.32 24.78
N HIS A 18 1.35 20.33 24.04
CA HIS A 18 1.93 18.99 23.95
C HIS A 18 2.63 18.78 22.61
N ASP A 19 3.90 18.39 22.66
CA ASP A 19 4.72 18.09 21.48
C ASP A 19 4.47 16.67 20.98
N ILE A 20 4.16 16.54 19.69
CA ILE A 20 3.86 15.29 18.99
C ILE A 20 4.81 15.15 17.81
N ALA A 21 5.70 14.16 17.88
CA ALA A 21 6.64 13.88 16.80
C ALA A 21 5.97 13.14 15.64
N ASP A 22 6.21 13.62 14.42
CA ASP A 22 5.79 12.97 13.18
C ASP A 22 7.01 12.66 12.28
N PRO A 23 7.78 11.61 12.62
CA PRO A 23 9.03 11.31 11.93
C PRO A 23 8.85 10.86 10.48
N TYR A 24 7.62 10.62 10.04
CA TYR A 24 7.31 10.13 8.69
C TYR A 24 6.45 11.09 7.88
N ARG A 25 6.31 12.35 8.31
CA ARG A 25 5.61 13.43 7.60
C ARG A 25 5.99 13.53 6.12
N TRP A 26 7.23 13.19 5.76
CA TRP A 26 7.69 13.17 4.36
C TRP A 26 6.92 12.21 3.46
N LEU A 27 6.32 11.14 4.00
CA LEU A 27 5.45 10.22 3.26
C LEU A 27 4.10 10.85 2.87
N GLU A 28 3.73 12.00 3.44
CA GLU A 28 2.50 12.70 3.07
C GLU A 28 2.60 13.42 1.71
N ASP A 29 3.82 13.69 1.20
CA ASP A 29 4.00 14.17 -0.18
C ASP A 29 3.95 12.99 -1.15
N ASP A 30 2.74 12.76 -1.68
CA ASP A 30 2.40 11.70 -2.61
C ASP A 30 3.01 11.88 -4.01
N ARG A 31 3.58 13.06 -4.31
CA ARG A 31 4.23 13.35 -5.59
C ARG A 31 5.75 13.39 -5.50
N SER A 32 6.32 13.26 -4.29
CA SER A 32 7.77 13.26 -4.11
C SER A 32 8.40 11.99 -4.69
N GLU A 33 9.62 12.14 -5.22
CA GLU A 33 10.40 11.01 -5.71
C GLU A 33 10.77 10.06 -4.55
N GLU A 34 11.03 10.59 -3.36
CA GLU A 34 11.36 9.79 -2.16
C GLU A 34 10.18 8.86 -1.79
N THR A 35 8.94 9.37 -1.75
CA THR A 35 7.75 8.56 -1.47
C THR A 35 7.52 7.52 -2.56
N ALA A 36 7.69 7.88 -3.84
CA ALA A 36 7.58 6.93 -4.94
C ALA A 36 8.59 5.77 -4.83
N GLN A 37 9.85 6.08 -4.51
CA GLN A 37 10.89 5.06 -4.29
C GLN A 37 10.58 4.18 -3.07
N TRP A 38 10.08 4.77 -1.98
CA TRP A 38 9.66 4.02 -0.80
C TRP A 38 8.50 3.07 -1.10
N VAL A 39 7.46 3.52 -1.81
CA VAL A 39 6.33 2.68 -2.25
C VAL A 39 6.81 1.52 -3.10
N SER A 40 7.72 1.77 -4.05
CA SER A 40 8.31 0.72 -4.87
C SER A 40 9.05 -0.31 -4.00
N GLY A 41 9.86 0.14 -3.04
CA GLY A 41 10.57 -0.75 -2.12
C GLY A 41 9.64 -1.60 -1.26
N GLN A 42 8.55 -1.01 -0.74
CA GLN A 42 7.56 -1.75 0.04
C GLN A 42 6.85 -2.79 -0.83
N ASN A 43 6.43 -2.42 -2.05
CA ASN A 43 5.81 -3.34 -2.99
C ASN A 43 6.72 -4.53 -3.32
N SER A 44 8.03 -4.32 -3.52
CA SER A 44 8.98 -5.42 -3.74
C SER A 44 8.94 -6.44 -2.60
N VAL A 45 9.05 -5.98 -1.34
CA VAL A 45 9.00 -6.89 -0.18
C VAL A 45 7.66 -7.60 -0.08
N THR A 46 6.56 -6.89 -0.32
CA THR A 46 5.21 -7.47 -0.30
C THR A 46 5.05 -8.54 -1.38
N PHE A 47 5.42 -8.27 -2.63
CA PHE A 47 5.27 -9.23 -3.71
C PHE A 47 6.25 -10.40 -3.61
N ASP A 48 7.47 -10.18 -3.09
CA ASP A 48 8.42 -11.27 -2.79
C ASP A 48 7.85 -12.22 -1.73
N PHE A 49 7.22 -11.69 -0.69
CA PHE A 49 6.56 -12.50 0.33
C PHE A 49 5.35 -13.24 -0.22
N LEU A 50 4.47 -12.51 -0.92
CA LEU A 50 3.26 -13.07 -1.49
C LEU A 50 3.54 -14.12 -2.58
N GLY A 51 4.66 -13.98 -3.32
CA GLY A 51 5.11 -14.92 -4.33
C GLY A 51 5.50 -16.29 -3.76
N GLN A 52 5.77 -16.38 -2.46
CA GLN A 52 6.07 -17.64 -1.77
C GLN A 52 4.83 -18.49 -1.47
N ILE A 53 3.62 -17.94 -1.64
CA ILE A 53 2.37 -18.61 -1.32
C ILE A 53 1.94 -19.49 -2.50
N PRO A 54 2.02 -20.84 -2.39
CA PRO A 54 1.89 -21.74 -3.54
C PRO A 54 0.51 -21.73 -4.19
N TYR A 55 -0.55 -21.41 -3.42
CA TYR A 55 -1.93 -21.39 -3.88
C TYR A 55 -2.43 -20.00 -4.28
N ARG A 56 -1.57 -18.96 -4.26
CA ARG A 56 -1.97 -17.58 -4.61
C ARG A 56 -2.58 -17.48 -6.01
N GLN A 57 -1.96 -18.15 -6.99
CA GLN A 57 -2.47 -18.15 -8.37
C GLN A 57 -3.79 -18.92 -8.48
N GLN A 58 -3.94 -20.04 -7.79
CA GLN A 58 -5.19 -20.82 -7.78
C GLN A 58 -6.37 -20.00 -7.25
N ILE A 59 -6.16 -19.22 -6.19
CA ILE A 59 -7.19 -18.32 -5.65
C ILE A 59 -7.54 -17.24 -6.67
N ARG A 60 -6.54 -16.62 -7.32
CA ARG A 60 -6.76 -15.60 -8.35
C ARG A 60 -7.62 -16.14 -9.50
N ASP A 61 -7.32 -17.35 -9.97
CA ASP A 61 -8.05 -17.99 -11.07
C ASP A 61 -9.47 -18.36 -10.66
N LEU A 62 -9.66 -18.88 -9.43
CA LEU A 62 -10.98 -19.19 -8.89
C LEU A 62 -11.87 -17.94 -8.84
N VAL A 63 -11.35 -16.82 -8.32
CA VAL A 63 -12.10 -15.56 -8.24
C VAL A 63 -12.42 -15.02 -9.64
N ALA A 64 -11.44 -15.03 -10.55
CA ALA A 64 -11.63 -14.58 -11.93
C ALA A 64 -12.73 -15.38 -12.64
N ASN A 65 -12.69 -16.70 -12.54
CA ASN A 65 -13.70 -17.59 -13.12
C ASN A 65 -15.08 -17.37 -12.50
N SER A 66 -15.15 -17.23 -11.17
CA SER A 66 -16.42 -17.04 -10.45
C SER A 66 -17.09 -15.70 -10.75
N GLN A 67 -16.31 -14.68 -11.12
CA GLN A 67 -16.81 -13.36 -11.46
C GLN A 67 -17.19 -13.22 -12.94
N ASN A 68 -16.84 -14.19 -13.79
CA ASN A 68 -17.07 -14.17 -15.22
C ASN A 68 -18.50 -14.62 -15.60
N TYR A 69 -19.48 -13.79 -15.27
CA TYR A 69 -20.88 -13.97 -15.62
C TYR A 69 -21.51 -12.62 -15.98
N GLU A 70 -22.60 -12.67 -16.74
CA GLU A 70 -23.36 -11.48 -17.15
C GLU A 70 -23.95 -10.75 -15.94
N LYS A 71 -23.80 -9.42 -15.92
CA LYS A 71 -24.33 -8.55 -14.87
C LYS A 71 -25.21 -7.50 -15.51
N TYR A 72 -26.44 -7.38 -15.01
CA TYR A 72 -27.40 -6.37 -15.46
C TYR A 72 -27.56 -5.32 -14.36
N SER A 73 -27.44 -4.05 -14.71
CA SER A 73 -27.83 -2.95 -13.83
C SER A 73 -29.34 -2.74 -13.88
N GLN A 74 -29.87 -1.99 -12.92
CA GLN A 74 -31.27 -1.56 -12.99
C GLN A 74 -31.50 -0.70 -14.26
N PRO A 75 -32.66 -0.82 -14.92
CA PRO A 75 -33.04 0.08 -15.99
C PRO A 75 -33.27 1.50 -15.44
N PHE A 76 -32.97 2.51 -16.24
CA PHE A 76 -33.29 3.91 -15.92
C PHE A 76 -34.70 4.27 -16.41
N VAL A 77 -35.35 5.20 -15.70
CA VAL A 77 -36.61 5.88 -16.08
C VAL A 77 -36.33 7.28 -16.58
#